data_AF-A0A965JNB1-F1
#
_entry.id   AF-A0A965JNB1-F1
#
_cell.length_a   1.000
_cell.length_b   1.000
_cell.length_c   1.000
_cell.angle_alpha   90.00
_cell.angle_beta   90.00
_cell.angle_gamma   90.00
#
_symmetry.space_group_name_H-M   'P 1'
#
loop_
_entity.id
_entity.type
_entity.pdbx_description
1 polymer ?
#
loop_
_entity_poly.entity_id
_entity_poly.type
_entity_poly.pdbx_seq_one_letter_code
_entity_poly.pdbx_strand_id
1 'polypeptide(L)'
;RWLAQELGLERLVIKSTKLVGYFISNSQSEFFETPVFSNLLNKITAIGEGYRLVQQNEKLRLVIEPVKHIKDAFEKLSVLKDNKAEKL
;
A
#
# COMPACT_ATOMS: atom_id res chain seq x y z
N ARG A 1 9.81 3.35 7.22
CA ARG A 1 9.64 4.70 6.62
C ARG A 1 9.91 4.63 5.12
N TRP A 2 11.11 4.24 4.70
CA TRP A 2 11.50 4.02 3.30
C TRP A 2 10.50 3.18 2.48
N LEU A 3 10.10 2.01 3.00
CA LEU A 3 9.13 1.13 2.33
C LEU A 3 7.78 1.81 2.01
N ALA A 4 7.30 2.68 2.90
CA ALA A 4 6.05 3.39 2.68
C ALA A 4 6.20 4.44 1.56
N GLN A 5 7.30 5.19 1.55
CA GLN A 5 7.60 6.15 0.49
C GLN A 5 7.77 5.49 -0.87
N GLU A 6 8.46 4.35 -0.95
CA GLU A 6 8.61 3.58 -2.19
C GLU A 6 7.26 3.10 -2.75
N LEU A 7 6.29 2.84 -1.89
CA LEU A 7 4.93 2.46 -2.25
C LEU A 7 4.00 3.66 -2.50
N GLY A 8 4.48 4.90 -2.35
CA GLY A 8 3.65 6.11 -2.49
C GLY A 8 2.73 6.41 -1.31
N LEU A 9 2.99 5.83 -0.15
CA LEU A 9 2.23 6.06 1.08
C LEU A 9 2.85 7.23 1.84
N GLU A 10 2.12 8.33 1.98
CA GLU A 10 2.54 9.48 2.79
C GLU A 10 2.40 9.21 4.28
N ARG A 11 1.41 8.41 4.68
CA ARG A 11 1.13 8.12 6.09
C ARG A 11 0.73 6.67 6.28
N LEU A 12 1.16 6.10 7.40
CA LEU A 12 0.83 4.73 7.78
C LEU A 12 0.38 4.68 9.23
N VAL A 13 -0.75 4.03 9.49
CA VAL A 13 -1.39 3.98 10.81
C VAL A 13 -1.88 2.57 11.08
N ILE A 14 -1.45 1.98 12.20
CA ILE A 14 -2.00 0.70 12.68
C ILE A 14 -3.03 1.03 13.75
N LYS A 15 -4.26 0.54 13.60
CA LYS A 15 -5.35 0.72 14.57
C LYS A 15 -6.30 -0.45 14.51
N SER A 16 -6.86 -0.88 15.64
CA SER A 16 -7.90 -1.93 15.70
C SER A 16 -7.57 -3.16 14.86
N THR A 17 -6.36 -3.71 14.99
CA THR A 17 -5.92 -4.91 14.27
C THR A 17 -5.85 -4.78 12.74
N LYS A 18 -5.79 -3.56 12.21
CA LYS A 18 -5.60 -3.27 10.80
C LYS A 18 -4.56 -2.20 10.59
N LEU A 19 -3.90 -2.27 9.45
CA LEU A 19 -3.00 -1.25 8.96
C LEU A 19 -3.71 -0.43 7.90
N VAL A 20 -3.59 0.89 8.00
CA VAL A 20 -4.15 1.85 7.06
C VAL A 20 -3.01 2.71 6.51
N GLY A 21 -2.70 2.52 5.23
CA GLY A 21 -1.82 3.37 4.44
C GLY A 21 -2.63 4.44 3.72
N TYR A 22 -2.21 5.69 3.84
CA TYR A 22 -2.80 6.82 3.12
C TYR A 22 -1.88 7.15 1.95
N PHE A 23 -2.44 7.07 0.75
CA PHE A 23 -1.78 7.57 -0.44
C PHE A 23 -1.81 9.10 -0.46
N ILE A 24 -0.95 9.69 -1.29
CA ILE A 24 -0.95 11.12 -1.53
C ILE A 24 -2.36 11.59 -1.91
N SER A 25 -2.86 12.61 -1.22
CA SER A 25 -4.25 13.06 -1.40
C SER A 25 -4.46 13.91 -2.66
N ASN A 26 -3.37 14.21 -3.38
CA ASN A 26 -3.46 15.02 -4.59
C ASN A 26 -3.87 14.14 -5.77
N SER A 27 -5.17 14.08 -6.06
CA SER A 27 -5.72 13.33 -7.20
C SER A 27 -5.21 13.82 -8.57
N GLN A 28 -4.57 14.99 -8.63
CA GLN A 28 -3.89 15.52 -9.82
C GLN A 28 -2.38 15.23 -9.85
N SER A 29 -1.84 14.50 -8.88
CA SER A 29 -0.42 14.15 -8.90
C SER A 29 -0.17 13.11 -9.97
N GLU A 30 0.80 13.40 -10.85
CA GLU A 30 1.37 12.48 -11.86
C GLU A 30 1.75 11.12 -11.28
N PHE A 31 1.97 11.03 -9.95
CA PHE A 31 2.19 9.79 -9.22
C PHE A 31 1.11 8.72 -9.49
N PHE A 32 -0.17 9.09 -9.52
CA PHE A 32 -1.26 8.15 -9.78
C PHE A 32 -1.23 7.60 -11.22
N GLU A 33 -0.66 8.36 -12.15
CA GLU A 33 -0.48 7.97 -13.55
C GLU A 33 0.82 7.21 -13.79
N THR A 34 1.70 7.10 -12.77
CA THR A 34 2.93 6.34 -12.92
C THR A 34 2.66 4.84 -13.07
N PRO A 35 3.45 4.14 -13.89
CA PRO A 35 3.36 2.69 -14.03
C PRO A 35 3.65 1.95 -12.71
N VAL A 36 4.45 2.56 -11.82
CA VAL A 36 4.75 2.01 -10.50
C VAL A 36 3.48 1.90 -9.66
N PHE A 37 2.69 2.97 -9.61
CA PHE A 37 1.45 3.00 -8.86
C PHE A 37 0.38 2.09 -9.46
N SER A 38 0.23 2.09 -10.79
CA SER A 38 -0.70 1.18 -11.48
C SER A 38 -0.35 -0.29 -11.20
N ASN A 39 0.94 -0.65 -11.22
CA ASN A 39 1.38 -2.01 -10.88
C ASN A 39 1.10 -2.36 -9.41
N LEU A 40 1.28 -1.40 -8.50
CA LEU A 40 0.94 -1.57 -7.09
C LEU A 40 -0.55 -1.82 -6.87
N LEU A 41 -1.43 -1.05 -7.51
CA LEU A 41 -2.88 -1.26 -7.42
C LEU A 41 -3.30 -2.63 -7.94
N ASN A 42 -2.73 -3.03 -9.08
CA ASN A 42 -2.97 -4.35 -9.65
C ASN A 42 -2.52 -5.46 -8.69
N LYS A 43 -1.35 -5.33 -8.05
CA LYS A 43 -0.89 -6.29 -7.03
C LYS A 43 -1.82 -6.37 -5.83
N ILE A 44 -2.22 -5.23 -5.28
CA ILE A 44 -3.12 -5.19 -4.13
C ILE A 44 -4.44 -5.90 -4.46
N THR A 45 -4.98 -5.63 -5.64
CA THR A 45 -6.22 -6.25 -6.12
C THR A 45 -6.04 -7.74 -6.42
N ALA A 46 -4.89 -8.14 -6.96
CA ALA A 46 -4.57 -9.54 -7.28
C ALA A 46 -4.36 -10.40 -6.04
N ILE A 47 -3.80 -9.85 -4.95
CA ILE A 47 -3.65 -10.59 -3.70
C ILE A 47 -5.03 -10.85 -3.09
N GLY A 48 -5.89 -9.81 -3.02
CA GLY A 48 -7.30 -9.88 -2.60
C GLY A 48 -7.56 -10.25 -1.14
N GLU A 49 -6.78 -11.16 -0.55
CA GLU A 49 -6.98 -11.68 0.79
C GLU A 49 -6.28 -10.80 1.83
N GLY A 50 -7.08 -10.07 2.60
CA GLY A 50 -6.61 -9.20 3.66
C GLY A 50 -5.99 -7.89 3.20
N TYR A 51 -6.00 -7.58 1.90
CA TYR A 51 -5.66 -6.25 1.36
C TYR A 51 -6.90 -5.65 0.70
N ARG A 52 -7.20 -4.40 1.03
CA ARG A 52 -8.37 -3.68 0.51
C ARG A 52 -7.99 -2.26 0.11
N LEU A 53 -8.44 -1.82 -1.04
CA LEU A 53 -8.38 -0.42 -1.45
C LEU A 53 -9.69 0.26 -1.10
N VAL A 54 -9.61 1.39 -0.41
CA VAL A 54 -10.77 2.17 0.03
C VAL A 54 -10.58 3.60 -0.45
N GLN A 55 -11.46 4.05 -1.35
CA GLN A 55 -11.53 5.43 -1.80
C GLN A 55 -12.67 6.15 -1.10
N GLN A 56 -12.39 7.30 -0.47
CA GLN A 56 -13.42 8.14 0.15
C GLN A 56 -13.00 9.61 0.09
N ASN A 57 -13.91 10.50 -0.30
CA ASN A 57 -13.63 11.93 -0.47
C ASN A 57 -12.37 12.16 -1.32
N GLU A 58 -12.29 11.46 -2.46
CA GLU A 58 -11.15 11.49 -3.40
C GLU A 58 -9.80 10.98 -2.85
N LYS A 59 -9.75 10.58 -1.57
CA LYS A 59 -8.56 10.03 -0.93
C LYS A 59 -8.55 8.51 -1.03
N LEU A 60 -7.49 7.98 -1.63
CA LEU A 60 -7.24 6.54 -1.69
C LEU A 60 -6.51 6.07 -0.43
N ARG A 61 -6.93 4.93 0.11
CA ARG A 61 -6.35 4.30 1.30
C ARG A 61 -6.18 2.81 1.08
N LEU A 62 -5.02 2.29 1.47
CA LEU A 62 -4.76 0.86 1.56
C LEU A 62 -5.11 0.40 2.97
N VAL A 63 -5.97 -0.60 3.10
CA VAL A 63 -6.31 -1.25 4.36
C VAL A 63 -5.82 -2.69 4.31
N ILE A 64 -5.00 -3.08 5.29
CA ILE A 64 -4.51 -4.45 5.45
C ILE A 64 -5.02 -4.99 6.78
N GLU A 65 -5.67 -6.15 6.75
CA GLU A 65 -6.28 -6.80 7.92
C GLU A 65 -6.27 -8.31 7.75
N PRO A 66 -5.91 -9.10 8.78
CA PRO A 66 -5.51 -8.68 10.13
C PRO A 66 -4.03 -8.31 10.24
N VAL A 67 -3.73 -7.33 11.10
CA VAL A 67 -2.38 -6.87 11.47
C VAL A 67 -2.34 -6.61 12.98
N LYS A 68 -1.73 -7.53 13.73
CA LYS A 68 -1.63 -7.46 15.20
C LYS A 68 -0.33 -6.81 15.66
N HIS A 69 0.79 -7.14 15.01
CA HIS A 69 2.09 -6.59 15.34
C HIS A 69 2.64 -5.73 14.20
N ILE A 70 3.57 -4.85 14.57
CA ILE A 70 4.29 -4.01 13.60
C ILE A 70 5.15 -4.85 12.65
N LYS A 71 5.52 -6.07 13.06
CA LYS A 71 6.23 -7.03 12.21
C LYS A 71 5.32 -7.54 11.08
N ASP A 72 4.09 -7.97 11.41
CA ASP A 72 3.10 -8.37 10.39
C ASP A 72 2.84 -7.25 9.38
N ALA A 73 2.71 -6.02 9.88
CA ALA A 73 2.56 -4.83 9.04
C ALA A 73 3.70 -4.70 8.02
N PHE A 74 4.93 -4.86 8.49
CA PHE A 74 6.12 -4.73 7.64
C PHE A 74 6.18 -5.85 6.60
N GLU A 75 5.91 -7.10 7.00
CA GLU A 75 5.90 -8.25 6.10
C GLU A 75 4.83 -8.10 5.01
N LYS A 76 3.61 -7.72 5.39
CA LYS A 76 2.51 -7.47 4.45
C LYS A 76 2.83 -6.35 3.46
N LEU A 77 3.40 -5.25 3.91
CA LEU A 77 3.83 -4.18 3.00
C LEU A 77 4.98 -4.61 2.09
N SER A 78 5.88 -5.47 2.57
CA SER A 78 7.03 -5.93 1.79
C SER A 78 6.60 -6.80 0.61
N VAL A 79 5.50 -7.53 0.73
CA VAL A 79 4.88 -8.28 -0.39
C VAL A 79 4.45 -7.37 -1.53
N LEU A 80 4.08 -6.12 -1.23
CA LEU A 80 3.65 -5.14 -2.24
C LEU A 80 4.83 -4.51 -2.98
N LYS A 81 6.03 -4.53 -2.39
CA LYS A 81 7.24 -4.05 -3.05
C LYS A 81 7.54 -4.94 -4.26
N ASP A 82 7.92 -4.32 -5.37
CA ASP A 82 8.30 -5.05 -6.58
C ASP A 82 9.61 -5.81 -6.34
N ASN A 83 9.52 -7.13 -6.21
CA ASN A 83 10.66 -8.04 -6.32
C ASN A 83 11.09 -8.15 -7.79
N LYS A 84 11.58 -7.06 -8.38
CA LYS A 84 12.65 -7.15 -9.38
C LYS A 84 14.00 -7.07 -8.66
N ALA A 85 14.28 -8.08 -7.85
CA ALA A 85 15.60 -8.25 -7.23
C ALA A 85 16.04 -9.72 -7.07
N GLU A 86 15.17 -10.71 -7.29
CA GLU A 86 15.57 -12.13 -7.20
C GLU A 86 15.10 -12.91 -8.43
N LYS A 87 15.80 -12.69 -9.55
CA LYS A 87 16.16 -13.71 -10.54
C LYS A 87 17.36 -13.20 -11.34
N LEU A 88 18.55 -13.33 -10.75
CA LEU A 88 19.83 -13.43 -11.45
C LEU A 88 20.51 -14.71 -10.96
#